data_AF-A0A832MWQ1-F1
#
_entry.id   AF-A0A832MWQ1-F1
#
_cell.length_a   1.000
_cell.length_b   1.000
_cell.length_c   1.000
_cell.angle_alpha   90.00
_cell.angle_beta   90.00
_cell.angle_gamma   90.00
#
_symmetry.space_group_name_H-M   'P 1'
#
loop_
_entity.id
_entity.type
_entity.pdbx_description
1 polymer ?
#
loop_
_entity_poly.entity_id
_entity_poly.type
_entity_poly.pdbx_seq_one_letter_code
_entity_poly.pdbx_strand_id
1 'polypeptide(L)'
;FSQTTMDKPTFYAIKEALSEKVKNLVVGTMEEIAQTFLAKDTICGQVSGRDKKLREFAQQNDVVVFVAGKNSSNGKVLFEICKEENGHTYFVEDENELQPIWFEGATTVGVTGATSTPQWLMEKIGEAIKKIESSIPKTAVPTN
;
A
#
# COMPACT_ATOMS: atom_id res chain seq x y z
N PHE A 1 0.12 22.99 -1.24
CA PHE A 1 0.16 21.96 -0.19
C PHE A 1 0.02 20.61 -0.86
N SER A 2 0.75 19.58 -0.44
CA SER A 2 0.57 18.21 -0.92
C SER A 2 -0.51 17.49 -0.12
N GLN A 3 -1.15 16.50 -0.74
CA GLN A 3 -1.91 15.51 0.03
C GLN A 3 -0.91 14.70 0.87
N THR A 4 -1.25 14.38 2.12
CA THR A 4 -0.36 13.66 3.05
C THR A 4 0.02 12.26 2.56
N THR A 5 -0.76 11.72 1.63
CA THR A 5 -0.70 10.37 1.04
C THR A 5 -0.15 10.35 -0.38
N MET A 6 0.19 11.52 -0.94
CA MET A 6 0.74 11.64 -2.29
C MET A 6 2.17 11.08 -2.30
N ASP A 7 2.53 10.33 -3.34
CA ASP A 7 3.90 9.90 -3.51
C ASP A 7 4.80 11.10 -3.89
N LYS A 8 6.06 11.06 -3.46
CA LYS A 8 7.01 12.15 -3.69
C LYS A 8 7.22 12.43 -5.19
N PRO A 9 7.44 11.42 -6.07
CA PRO A 9 7.60 11.66 -7.51
C PRO A 9 6.45 12.46 -8.12
N THR A 10 5.21 12.07 -7.86
CA THR A 10 4.01 12.78 -8.35
C THR A 10 3.95 14.21 -7.83
N PHE A 11 4.25 14.43 -6.55
CA PHE A 11 4.28 15.78 -5.99
C PHE A 11 5.31 16.68 -6.68
N TYR A 12 6.52 16.17 -6.93
CA TYR A 12 7.57 16.93 -7.61
C TYR A 12 7.23 17.21 -9.08
N ALA A 13 6.65 16.24 -9.79
CA ALA A 13 6.19 16.43 -11.17
C ALA A 13 5.11 17.52 -11.27
N ILE A 14 4.12 17.50 -10.37
CA ILE A 14 3.07 18.52 -10.31
C ILE A 14 3.67 19.89 -9.92
N LYS A 15 4.59 19.93 -8.96
CA LYS A 15 5.29 21.15 -8.55
C LYS A 15 6.06 21.77 -9.71
N GLU A 16 6.78 20.98 -10.49
CA GLU A 16 7.55 21.45 -11.65
C GLU A 16 6.63 22.02 -12.73
N ALA A 17 5.59 21.27 -13.12
CA ALA A 17 4.63 21.71 -14.13
C ALA A 17 3.90 23.01 -13.73
N LEU A 18 3.56 23.16 -12.45
CA LEU A 18 2.94 24.39 -11.94
C LEU A 18 3.95 25.55 -11.89
N SER A 19 5.20 25.29 -11.47
CA SER A 19 6.24 26.32 -11.43
C SER A 19 6.55 26.86 -12.81
N GLU A 20 6.59 26.00 -13.82
CA GLU A 20 6.80 26.39 -15.22
C GLU A 20 5.64 27.23 -15.76
N LYS A 21 4.40 26.82 -15.48
CA LYS A 21 3.21 27.61 -15.88
C LYS A 21 3.15 28.98 -15.19
N VAL A 22 3.51 29.07 -13.91
CA VAL A 22 3.57 30.34 -13.19
C VAL A 22 4.63 31.27 -13.80
N LYS A 23 5.82 30.75 -14.16
CA LYS A 23 6.86 31.53 -14.84
C LYS A 23 6.36 32.10 -16.18
N ASN A 24 5.61 31.32 -16.95
CA ASN A 24 5.09 31.72 -18.26
C ASN A 24 3.91 32.70 -18.19
N LEU A 25 3.28 32.86 -17.02
CA LEU A 25 2.18 33.81 -16.79
C LEU A 25 2.66 35.19 -16.33
N VAL A 26 3.92 35.33 -15.91
CA VAL A 26 4.52 36.61 -15.52
C VAL A 26 4.98 37.35 -16.77
N VAL A 27 4.12 38.20 -17.31
CA VAL A 27 4.42 39.08 -18.47
C VAL A 27 4.57 40.52 -17.96
N GLY A 28 5.81 41.00 -17.79
CA GLY A 28 6.16 42.43 -17.64
C GLY A 28 5.80 43.14 -16.32
N THR A 29 6.64 44.14 -15.99
CA THR A 29 6.58 45.19 -14.93
C THR A 29 5.81 44.91 -13.63
N MET A 30 5.91 43.70 -13.09
CA MET A 30 5.57 43.41 -11.69
C MET A 30 6.62 42.49 -11.04
N GLU A 31 7.90 42.82 -11.22
CA GLU A 31 9.00 42.15 -10.50
C GLU A 31 8.81 42.20 -8.96
N GLU A 32 7.98 43.12 -8.46
CA GLU A 32 7.63 43.23 -7.03
C GLU A 32 6.38 42.44 -6.59
N ILE A 33 5.57 41.89 -7.50
CA ILE A 33 4.62 40.82 -7.13
C ILE A 33 5.26 39.48 -7.48
N ALA A 34 6.42 39.22 -6.90
CA ALA A 34 6.92 37.87 -6.78
C ALA A 34 5.93 37.09 -5.89
N GLN A 35 4.84 36.59 -6.49
CA GLN A 35 4.03 35.52 -5.93
C GLN A 35 4.96 34.32 -5.80
N THR A 36 5.65 34.26 -4.66
CA THR A 36 6.55 33.16 -4.34
C THR A 36 5.69 31.90 -4.32
N PHE A 37 5.76 31.11 -5.40
CA PHE A 37 5.06 29.84 -5.47
C PHE A 37 5.64 28.89 -4.42
N LEU A 38 4.98 28.85 -3.26
CA LEU A 38 5.42 28.07 -2.12
C LEU A 38 4.68 26.72 -2.11
N ALA A 39 5.25 25.73 -2.78
CA ALA A 39 4.82 24.35 -2.64
C ALA A 39 5.32 23.78 -1.31
N LYS A 40 4.43 23.71 -0.31
CA LYS A 40 4.70 23.04 0.97
C LYS A 40 4.52 21.53 0.81
N ASP A 41 5.62 20.80 0.96
CA ASP A 41 5.65 19.35 1.11
C ASP A 41 5.16 18.99 2.52
N THR A 42 3.89 18.61 2.59
CA THR A 42 3.23 18.09 3.79
C THR A 42 3.03 16.57 3.68
N ILE A 43 3.79 15.90 2.81
CA ILE A 43 3.77 14.43 2.71
C ILE A 43 4.27 13.87 4.04
N CYS A 44 3.50 12.98 4.63
CA CYS A 44 3.85 12.42 5.92
C CYS A 44 5.07 11.50 5.78
N GLY A 45 6.20 11.83 6.41
CA GLY A 45 7.42 11.02 6.41
C GLY A 45 7.27 9.60 7.01
N GLN A 46 6.12 9.30 7.63
CA GLN A 46 5.75 7.95 8.08
C GLN A 46 5.49 6.97 6.93
N VAL A 47 5.29 7.45 5.69
CA VAL A 47 5.18 6.59 4.50
C VAL A 47 6.57 6.05 4.14
N SER A 48 7.60 6.91 4.08
CA SER A 48 8.96 6.52 3.64
C SER A 48 9.70 5.52 4.54
N GLY A 49 9.29 5.32 5.80
CA GLY A 49 9.92 4.37 6.71
C GLY A 49 9.25 2.99 6.79
N ARG A 50 8.03 2.87 6.26
CA ARG A 50 7.24 1.62 6.31
C ARG A 50 7.48 0.74 5.10
N ASP A 51 7.83 1.35 3.97
CA ASP A 51 8.06 0.68 2.70
C ASP A 51 9.09 -0.45 2.83
N LYS A 52 10.25 -0.20 3.47
CA LYS A 52 11.30 -1.22 3.61
C LYS A 52 10.81 -2.46 4.38
N LYS A 53 10.18 -2.25 5.54
CA LYS A 53 9.66 -3.36 6.36
C LYS A 53 8.52 -4.10 5.68
N LEU A 54 7.68 -3.37 4.95
CA LEU A 54 6.57 -3.95 4.21
C LEU A 54 7.06 -4.81 3.05
N ARG A 55 8.08 -4.34 2.32
CA ARG A 55 8.75 -5.09 1.25
C ARG A 55 9.41 -6.36 1.79
N GLU A 56 10.19 -6.24 2.87
CA GLU A 56 10.81 -7.40 3.55
C GLU A 56 9.76 -8.41 4.02
N PHE A 57 8.64 -7.94 4.60
CA PHE A 57 7.53 -8.78 5.02
C PHE A 57 6.89 -9.52 3.82
N ALA A 58 6.69 -8.84 2.70
CA ALA A 58 6.09 -9.44 1.52
C ALA A 58 6.97 -10.55 0.93
N GLN A 59 8.29 -10.37 0.92
CA GLN A 59 9.27 -11.35 0.44
C GLN A 59 9.39 -12.60 1.34
N GLN A 60 9.05 -12.49 2.63
CA GLN A 60 9.18 -13.58 3.60
C GLN A 60 7.98 -14.53 3.64
N ASN A 61 6.90 -14.21 2.93
CA ASN A 61 5.67 -14.99 2.93
C ASN A 61 5.36 -15.52 1.54
N ASP A 62 4.82 -16.73 1.43
CA ASP A 62 4.36 -17.28 0.14
C ASP A 62 3.13 -16.53 -0.35
N VAL A 63 2.22 -16.19 0.58
CA VAL A 63 0.98 -15.45 0.32
C VAL A 63 0.88 -14.29 1.28
N VAL A 64 0.42 -13.14 0.79
CA VAL A 64 0.15 -11.96 1.62
C VAL A 64 -1.32 -11.58 1.51
N VAL A 65 -2.00 -11.45 2.63
CA VAL A 65 -3.34 -10.86 2.71
C VAL A 65 -3.21 -9.44 3.24
N PHE A 66 -3.52 -8.46 2.40
CA PHE A 66 -3.45 -7.04 2.69
C PHE A 66 -4.85 -6.50 3.02
N VAL A 67 -5.03 -6.04 4.24
CA VAL A 67 -6.33 -5.63 4.78
C VAL A 67 -6.47 -4.12 4.77
N ALA A 68 -7.41 -3.59 3.99
CA ALA A 68 -7.78 -2.17 4.00
C ALA A 68 -9.15 -1.93 3.36
N GLY A 69 -9.78 -0.80 3.68
CA GLY A 69 -11.01 -0.40 3.00
C GLY A 69 -10.76 -0.03 1.53
N LYS A 70 -11.68 -0.40 0.63
CA LYS A 70 -11.56 -0.19 -0.83
C LYS A 70 -11.38 1.28 -1.25
N ASN A 71 -11.80 2.21 -0.40
CA ASN A 71 -11.68 3.65 -0.62
C ASN A 71 -10.42 4.27 0.02
N SER A 72 -9.55 3.47 0.65
CA SER A 72 -8.33 3.95 1.29
C SER A 72 -7.23 4.21 0.26
N SER A 73 -6.97 5.48 -0.06
CA SER A 73 -5.85 5.86 -0.95
C SER A 73 -4.50 5.35 -0.42
N ASN A 74 -4.26 5.46 0.88
CA ASN A 74 -3.06 4.90 1.52
C ASN A 74 -3.02 3.37 1.47
N GLY A 75 -4.16 2.71 1.63
CA GLY A 75 -4.25 1.26 1.53
C GLY A 75 -3.87 0.77 0.15
N LYS A 76 -4.31 1.46 -0.91
CA LYS A 76 -3.94 1.14 -2.30
C LYS A 76 -2.45 1.27 -2.53
N VAL A 77 -1.84 2.39 -2.14
CA VAL A 77 -0.40 2.62 -2.32
C VAL A 77 0.43 1.54 -1.61
N LEU A 78 0.11 1.23 -0.36
CA LEU A 78 0.83 0.20 0.41
C LEU A 78 0.58 -1.21 -0.12
N PHE A 79 -0.63 -1.49 -0.62
CA PHE A 79 -0.94 -2.75 -1.28
C PHE A 79 -0.11 -2.95 -2.54
N GLU A 80 0.00 -1.94 -3.40
CA GLU A 80 0.82 -2.03 -4.61
C GLU A 80 2.29 -2.32 -4.26
N ILE A 81 2.83 -1.69 -3.21
CA ILE A 81 4.19 -1.97 -2.72
C ILE A 81 4.34 -3.43 -2.29
N CYS A 82 3.36 -4.02 -1.58
CA CYS A 82 3.39 -5.46 -1.29
C CYS A 82 3.31 -6.31 -2.56
N LYS A 83 2.44 -5.93 -3.50
CA LYS A 83 2.17 -6.68 -4.72
C LYS A 83 3.38 -6.71 -5.65
N GLU A 84 4.14 -5.63 -5.70
CA GLU A 84 5.41 -5.53 -6.43
C GLU A 84 6.44 -6.57 -5.94
N GLU A 85 6.52 -6.79 -4.63
CA GLU A 85 7.47 -7.74 -4.03
C GLU A 85 6.94 -9.17 -3.99
N ASN A 86 5.61 -9.33 -3.90
CA ASN A 86 4.94 -10.61 -3.84
C ASN A 86 3.68 -10.62 -4.71
N GLY A 87 3.77 -11.31 -5.86
CA GLY A 87 2.68 -11.49 -6.80
C GLY A 87 1.45 -12.22 -6.24
N HIS A 88 1.58 -12.94 -5.12
CA HIS A 88 0.50 -13.57 -4.36
C HIS A 88 0.01 -12.70 -3.20
N THR A 89 0.05 -11.37 -3.37
CA THR A 89 -0.63 -10.42 -2.48
C THR A 89 -2.09 -10.22 -2.91
N TYR A 90 -3.02 -10.35 -1.96
CA TYR A 90 -4.47 -10.18 -2.16
C TYR A 90 -5.02 -9.06 -1.25
N PHE A 91 -5.83 -8.18 -1.83
CA PHE A 91 -6.48 -7.08 -1.10
C PHE A 91 -7.85 -7.53 -0.60
N VAL A 92 -8.12 -7.36 0.69
CA VAL A 92 -9.42 -7.67 1.29
C VAL A 92 -9.88 -6.57 2.24
N GLU A 93 -11.19 -6.36 2.34
CA GLU A 93 -11.78 -5.48 3.36
C GLU A 93 -12.20 -6.27 4.63
N ASP A 94 -12.63 -7.52 4.45
CA ASP A 94 -13.08 -8.41 5.52
C ASP A 94 -12.86 -9.90 5.19
N GLU A 95 -13.17 -10.79 6.13
CA GLU A 95 -12.89 -12.23 6.03
C GLU A 95 -13.70 -12.96 4.96
N ASN A 96 -14.82 -12.39 4.50
CA ASN A 96 -15.69 -13.05 3.51
C ASN A 96 -15.11 -12.95 2.10
N GLU A 97 -14.13 -12.08 1.88
CA GLU A 97 -13.46 -11.92 0.59
C GLU A 97 -12.33 -12.95 0.39
N LEU A 98 -11.94 -13.67 1.45
CA LEU A 98 -10.90 -14.69 1.40
C LEU A 98 -11.30 -15.87 0.51
N GLN A 99 -10.40 -16.27 -0.41
CA GLN A 99 -10.62 -17.42 -1.27
C GLN A 99 -9.68 -18.57 -0.87
N PRO A 100 -10.20 -19.80 -0.62
CA PRO A 100 -9.37 -20.94 -0.23
C PRO A 100 -8.23 -21.26 -1.21
N ILE A 101 -8.49 -21.10 -2.51
CA ILE A 101 -7.52 -21.32 -3.59
C ILE A 101 -6.25 -20.46 -3.45
N TRP A 102 -6.31 -19.33 -2.75
CA TRP A 102 -5.15 -18.47 -2.53
C TRP A 102 -4.09 -19.12 -1.63
N PHE A 103 -4.49 -20.07 -0.80
CA PHE A 103 -3.66 -20.66 0.24
C PHE A 103 -3.22 -22.09 -0.09
N GLU A 104 -3.62 -22.63 -1.24
CA GLU A 104 -3.25 -23.98 -1.66
C GLU A 104 -1.73 -24.06 -1.91
N GLY A 105 -1.07 -24.95 -1.17
CA GLY A 105 0.38 -25.15 -1.26
C GLY A 105 1.24 -24.07 -0.59
N ALA A 106 0.64 -23.03 0.00
CA ALA A 106 1.36 -22.01 0.74
C ALA A 106 1.83 -22.57 2.10
N THR A 107 3.11 -22.37 2.41
CA THR A 107 3.69 -22.72 3.72
C THR A 107 3.57 -21.55 4.69
N THR A 108 3.71 -20.33 4.19
CA THR A 108 3.64 -19.10 5.00
C THR A 108 2.60 -18.13 4.44
N VAL A 109 1.70 -17.67 5.31
CA VAL A 109 0.68 -16.67 4.98
C VAL A 109 0.86 -15.48 5.91
N GLY A 110 1.21 -14.33 5.33
CA GLY A 110 1.34 -13.07 6.03
C GLY A 110 0.05 -12.27 6.00
N VAL A 111 -0.38 -11.73 7.15
CA VAL A 111 -1.47 -10.75 7.22
C VAL A 111 -0.91 -9.39 7.58
N THR A 112 -1.21 -8.38 6.78
CA THR A 112 -0.81 -6.98 7.02
C THR A 112 -1.92 -6.04 6.57
N GLY A 113 -1.77 -4.73 6.76
CA GLY A 113 -2.79 -3.78 6.37
C GLY A 113 -2.32 -2.34 6.29
N ALA A 114 -3.23 -1.46 5.90
CA ALA A 114 -2.98 -0.03 5.88
C ALA A 114 -2.74 0.52 7.30
N THR A 115 -2.17 1.72 7.37
CA THR A 115 -1.95 2.43 8.65
C THR A 115 -3.25 2.63 9.45
N SER A 116 -4.40 2.70 8.79
CA SER A 116 -5.72 2.86 9.40
C SER A 116 -6.41 1.53 9.75
N THR A 117 -5.80 0.39 9.42
CA THR A 117 -6.39 -0.92 9.65
C THR A 117 -6.16 -1.33 11.11
N PRO A 118 -7.22 -1.56 11.90
CA PRO A 118 -7.07 -1.90 13.31
C PRO A 118 -6.57 -3.34 13.48
N GLN A 119 -5.79 -3.57 14.54
CA GLN A 119 -5.18 -4.88 14.83
C GLN A 119 -6.21 -6.00 14.95
N TRP A 120 -7.33 -5.78 15.62
CA TRP A 120 -8.39 -6.79 15.78
C TRP A 120 -8.93 -7.31 14.43
N LEU A 121 -8.93 -6.47 13.38
CA LEU A 121 -9.37 -6.88 12.05
C LEU A 121 -8.34 -7.79 11.39
N MET A 122 -7.04 -7.46 11.52
CA MET A 122 -5.96 -8.32 11.04
C MET A 122 -5.96 -9.68 11.76
N GLU A 123 -6.20 -9.69 13.07
CA GLU A 123 -6.32 -10.93 13.85
C GLU A 123 -7.53 -11.76 13.41
N LYS A 124 -8.68 -11.13 13.17
CA LYS A 124 -9.90 -11.78 12.67
C LYS A 124 -9.67 -12.46 11.31
N ILE A 125 -8.97 -11.78 10.40
CA ILE A 125 -8.55 -12.33 9.11
C ILE A 125 -7.62 -13.53 9.31
N GLY A 126 -6.62 -13.40 10.20
CA GLY A 126 -5.70 -14.50 10.53
C GLY A 126 -6.44 -15.74 11.05
N GLU A 127 -7.42 -15.56 11.92
CA GLU A 127 -8.27 -16.66 12.42
C GLU A 127 -9.14 -17.29 11.32
N ALA A 128 -9.64 -16.50 10.38
CA ALA A 128 -10.39 -17.01 9.22
C ALA A 128 -9.49 -17.87 8.31
N ILE A 129 -8.26 -17.42 8.05
CA ILE A 129 -7.28 -18.17 7.24
C ILE A 129 -6.95 -19.53 7.88
N LYS A 130 -6.75 -19.59 9.21
CA LYS A 130 -6.52 -20.86 9.93
C LYS A 130 -7.68 -21.85 9.77
N LYS A 131 -8.92 -21.35 9.78
CA LYS A 131 -10.11 -22.19 9.56
C LYS A 131 -10.16 -22.74 8.13
N ILE A 132 -9.78 -21.92 7.15
CA ILE A 132 -9.69 -22.33 5.75
C ILE A 132 -8.63 -23.43 5.59
N GLU A 133 -7.43 -23.27 6.15
CA GLU A 133 -6.37 -24.30 6.11
C GLU A 133 -6.85 -25.63 6.69
N SER A 134 -7.59 -25.60 7.80
CA SER A 134 -8.14 -26.80 8.44
C SER A 134 -9.17 -27.54 7.55
N SER A 135 -9.76 -26.86 6.57
CA SER A 135 -10.72 -27.44 5.62
C SER A 135 -10.10 -27.90 4.30
N ILE A 136 -8.84 -27.55 4.00
CA ILE A 136 -8.14 -28.00 2.80
C ILE A 136 -7.62 -29.43 3.08
N PRO A 137 -8.02 -30.44 2.30
CA PRO A 137 -7.50 -31.79 2.48
C PRO A 137 -5.99 -31.77 2.23
N LYS A 138 -5.19 -32.03 3.27
CA LYS A 138 -3.74 -32.21 3.15
C LYS A 138 -3.51 -33.41 2.25
N THR A 139 -3.23 -33.19 0.98
CA THR A 139 -2.78 -34.26 0.09
C THR A 139 -1.52 -34.84 0.70
N ALA A 140 -1.61 -36.07 1.17
CA ALA A 140 -0.49 -36.80 1.73
C ALA A 140 0.67 -36.71 0.72
N VAL A 141 1.78 -36.12 1.14
CA VAL A 141 3.05 -36.21 0.42
C VAL A 141 3.35 -37.70 0.28
N PRO A 142 3.51 -38.26 -0.93
CA PRO A 142 3.99 -39.62 -1.06
C PRO A 142 5.43 -39.63 -0.55
N THR A 143 5.64 -40.22 0.62
CA THR A 143 6.98 -40.61 1.09
C THR A 143 7.59 -41.53 0.04
N ASN A 144 8.73 -41.11 -0.52
CA ASN A 144 9.63 -41.97 -1.28
C ASN A 144 10.86 -42.27 -0.45
#